data_AF-A0A958RQN4-F1
#
_entry.id   AF-A0A958RQN4-F1
#
_cell.length_a   1.000
_cell.length_b   1.000
_cell.length_c   1.000
_cell.angle_alpha   90.00
_cell.angle_beta   90.00
_cell.angle_gamma   90.00
#
_symmetry.space_group_name_H-M   'P 1'
#
loop_
_entity.id
_entity.type
_entity.pdbx_description
1 polymer ?
#
loop_
_entity_poly.entity_id
_entity_poly.type
_entity_poly.pdbx_seq_one_letter_code
_entity_poly.pdbx_strand_id
1 'polypeptide(L)'
;MLRFLNGPLAGQMINLKKGQNLIGRNQNCAIPIAHPGISKQHCIIVINENQISVNDLNSSNGTFVNGLKIKNYNLKANDKISMYDIMAEVINVSDVNKGFGQALNPNQYFGNAAVNHHPATHHAQPQVDINFHPQNSPEMNMSAESQKQSVQIPKGLEGFVRLAQNYIEDVVLPGVYKLAEWTEFKWVLLIFMGAFIVFVTSLSAIPLMRILKASIEKESQRRALTIARTLAKVNQVPLMEGQEASVSVELADREPGVSSSYIFSNVDNIIIAPARLSGKYPNEKFVHTAKKEGREVVGQIDSSTIGAIVPIEFYNPQTGGQSIVAYSVVIYDMGTLAVDDGRTLSLFIQTFFIALVVGTLLFFFLYKLIEYPIANINKQLDKALREGQLHIELNYQFPVIQDLISNIRSVLTRIDGASDGNSQSEQAFEQDRSQEMASLVQLIGFPAMAVQALDNTVAAINSNFEEKTGMSSSEILYGNVSSITDQSLKLSLEDLIARINENSDQMITNELEFGGIKHEIVAQAVHGNNKVSYILFVILPLGEEDAS
;
A
#
# COMPACT_ATOMS: atom_id res chain seq x y z
N MET A 1 27.76 11.46 27.14
CA MET A 1 28.46 11.09 25.90
C MET A 1 27.54 11.35 24.72
N LEU A 2 28.07 11.50 23.51
CA LEU A 2 27.27 11.46 22.27
C LEU A 2 27.58 10.19 21.51
N ARG A 3 26.56 9.44 21.10
CA ARG A 3 26.67 8.32 20.16
C ARG A 3 26.13 8.74 18.81
N PHE A 4 26.96 8.71 17.79
CA PHE A 4 26.52 9.01 16.42
C PHE A 4 25.82 7.79 15.82
N LEU A 5 24.59 7.98 15.34
CA LEU A 5 23.76 6.90 14.79
C LEU A 5 24.00 6.69 13.29
N ASN A 6 24.46 7.72 12.59
CA ASN A 6 24.74 7.69 11.15
C ASN A 6 25.84 8.72 10.78
N GLY A 7 26.17 8.79 9.49
CA GLY A 7 27.15 9.74 8.96
C GLY A 7 28.61 9.30 9.09
N PRO A 8 29.56 10.23 8.85
CA PRO A 8 31.00 9.94 8.90
C PRO A 8 31.50 9.42 10.25
N LEU A 9 30.75 9.67 11.33
CA LEU A 9 31.08 9.26 12.69
C LEU A 9 30.16 8.12 13.19
N ALA A 10 29.38 7.47 12.33
CA ALA A 10 28.44 6.43 12.72
C ALA A 10 29.08 5.37 13.63
N GLY A 11 28.39 5.02 14.72
CA GLY A 11 28.86 4.06 15.72
C GLY A 11 29.88 4.62 16.73
N GLN A 12 30.46 5.80 16.50
CA GLN A 12 31.41 6.39 17.44
C GLN A 12 30.72 7.00 18.65
N MET A 13 31.34 6.83 19.82
CA MET A 13 30.94 7.46 21.07
C MET A 13 31.97 8.52 21.48
N ILE A 14 31.53 9.77 21.59
CA ILE A 14 32.38 10.91 21.90
C ILE A 14 32.05 11.44 23.30
N ASN A 15 33.07 11.59 24.12
CA ASN A 15 32.96 12.18 25.44
C ASN A 15 32.86 13.70 25.33
N LEU A 16 31.78 14.25 25.87
CA LEU A 16 31.62 15.70 25.99
C LEU A 16 32.41 16.19 27.21
N LYS A 17 33.19 17.25 27.03
CA LYS A 17 33.97 17.90 28.10
C LYS A 17 33.10 18.89 28.86
N LYS A 18 33.44 19.20 30.12
CA LYS A 18 32.84 20.33 30.85
C LYS A 18 33.10 21.64 30.08
N GLY A 19 32.14 22.56 30.10
CA GLY A 19 32.19 23.80 29.31
C GLY A 19 31.68 23.61 27.89
N GLN A 20 32.29 24.31 26.93
CA GLN A 20 31.80 24.39 25.55
C GLN A 20 32.37 23.29 24.65
N ASN A 21 31.50 22.57 23.95
CA ASN A 21 31.84 21.56 22.95
C ASN A 21 31.28 22.00 21.60
N LEU A 22 32.14 22.59 20.77
CA LEU A 22 31.77 23.06 19.44
C LEU A 22 31.67 21.89 18.45
N ILE A 23 30.54 21.80 17.75
CA ILE A 23 30.27 20.80 16.71
C ILE A 23 30.13 21.51 15.36
N GLY A 24 30.80 21.01 14.34
CA GLY A 24 30.74 21.60 13.01
C GLY A 24 31.65 20.91 12.00
N ARG A 25 31.59 21.39 10.75
CA ARG A 25 32.38 20.82 9.64
C ARG A 25 33.86 21.21 9.69
N ASN A 26 34.20 22.29 10.36
CA ASN A 26 35.59 22.74 10.45
C ASN A 26 36.40 21.80 11.35
N GLN A 27 37.64 21.48 10.97
CA GLN A 27 38.55 20.62 11.75
C GLN A 27 38.91 21.23 13.13
N ASN A 28 38.78 22.54 13.28
CA ASN A 28 39.01 23.25 14.54
C ASN A 28 37.85 23.09 15.56
N CYS A 29 36.78 22.37 15.22
CA CYS A 29 35.70 22.07 16.16
C CYS A 29 36.15 20.99 17.15
N ALA A 30 35.60 21.02 18.38
CA ALA A 30 35.84 19.96 19.35
C ALA A 30 35.32 18.60 18.84
N ILE A 31 34.25 18.62 18.04
CA ILE A 31 33.70 17.46 17.34
C ILE A 31 33.58 17.83 15.85
N PRO A 32 34.62 17.53 15.05
CA PRO A 32 34.60 17.80 13.62
C PRO A 32 33.80 16.73 12.87
N ILE A 33 32.80 17.17 12.10
CA ILE A 33 31.97 16.28 11.27
C ILE A 33 32.15 16.68 9.81
N ALA A 34 32.97 15.95 9.06
CA ALA A 34 33.29 16.22 7.66
C ALA A 34 32.09 15.91 6.73
N HIS A 35 31.04 16.72 6.81
CA HIS A 35 29.81 16.56 6.05
C HIS A 35 29.39 17.88 5.38
N PRO A 36 29.08 17.91 4.07
CA PRO A 36 28.80 19.16 3.34
C PRO A 36 27.57 19.89 3.88
N GLY A 37 26.56 19.16 4.37
CA GLY A 37 25.34 19.73 4.97
C GLY A 37 25.51 20.27 6.39
N ILE A 38 26.70 20.18 6.99
CA ILE A 38 27.00 20.75 8.31
C ILE A 38 27.77 22.07 8.12
N SER A 39 27.31 23.15 8.76
CA SER A 39 28.02 24.43 8.76
C SER A 39 29.40 24.33 9.42
N LYS A 40 30.32 25.24 9.05
CA LYS A 40 31.70 25.27 9.59
C LYS A 40 31.72 25.25 11.13
N GLN A 41 30.83 26.03 11.74
CA GLN A 41 30.45 25.97 13.15
C GLN A 41 28.93 25.82 13.15
N HIS A 42 28.42 24.70 13.64
CA HIS A 42 27.00 24.34 13.47
C HIS A 42 26.22 24.59 14.75
N CYS A 43 26.64 23.95 15.83
CA CYS A 43 26.04 24.12 17.14
C CYS A 43 27.10 23.93 18.23
N ILE A 44 26.76 24.35 19.44
CA ILE A 44 27.62 24.23 20.60
C ILE A 44 26.85 23.57 21.73
N ILE A 45 27.43 22.53 22.31
CA ILE A 45 26.89 21.88 23.50
C ILE A 45 27.65 22.39 24.71
N VAL A 46 26.92 22.98 25.66
CA VAL A 46 27.48 23.53 26.89
C VAL A 46 27.12 22.60 28.05
N ILE A 47 28.14 22.13 28.76
CA ILE A 47 28.01 21.33 29.97
C ILE A 47 28.39 22.18 31.18
N ASN A 48 27.39 22.49 32.00
CA ASN A 48 27.55 23.11 33.32
C ASN A 48 27.36 22.06 34.41
N GLU A 49 27.55 22.43 35.68
CA GLU A 49 27.51 21.48 36.81
C GLU A 49 26.17 20.73 36.94
N ASN A 50 25.05 21.39 36.62
CA ASN A 50 23.71 20.80 36.76
C ASN A 50 22.90 20.68 35.46
N GLN A 51 23.43 21.12 34.31
CA GLN A 51 22.67 21.10 33.05
C GLN A 51 23.55 20.92 31.81
N ILE A 52 22.98 20.29 30.79
CA ILE A 52 23.54 20.19 29.44
C ILE A 52 22.59 20.95 28.52
N SER A 53 23.11 21.86 27.70
CA SER A 53 22.31 22.58 26.72
C SER A 53 22.97 22.56 25.34
N VAL A 54 22.17 22.61 24.28
CA VAL A 54 22.62 22.77 22.90
C VAL A 54 22.10 24.07 22.32
N ASN A 55 23.00 24.83 21.71
CA ASN A 55 22.69 26.11 21.07
C ASN A 55 23.10 26.04 19.60
N ASP A 56 22.18 26.36 18.70
CA ASP A 56 22.44 26.48 17.27
C ASP A 56 23.18 27.80 16.97
N LEU A 57 24.24 27.73 16.18
CA LEU A 57 25.07 28.89 15.83
C LEU A 57 24.65 29.50 14.49
N ASN A 58 23.33 29.68 14.29
CA ASN A 58 22.73 30.09 13.02
C ASN A 58 23.21 29.20 11.85
N SER A 59 23.15 27.89 12.06
CA SER A 59 23.58 26.95 11.05
C SER A 59 22.66 27.00 9.82
N SER A 60 23.21 26.68 8.65
CA SER A 60 22.52 26.78 7.37
C SER A 60 21.28 25.87 7.31
N ASN A 61 21.38 24.68 7.90
CA ASN A 61 20.30 23.68 7.92
C ASN A 61 19.55 23.61 9.26
N GLY A 62 20.08 24.23 10.32
CA GLY A 62 19.50 24.19 11.66
C GLY A 62 19.88 22.94 12.45
N THR A 63 19.87 23.10 13.78
CA THR A 63 19.95 22.00 14.75
C THR A 63 18.56 21.60 15.21
N PHE A 64 18.34 20.30 15.36
CA PHE A 64 17.07 19.73 15.80
C PHE A 64 17.30 18.83 17.02
N VAL A 65 16.34 18.81 17.94
CA VAL A 65 16.29 17.84 19.04
C VAL A 65 14.96 17.11 18.96
N ASN A 66 14.99 15.78 18.87
CA ASN A 66 13.82 14.91 18.71
C ASN A 66 12.89 15.35 17.55
N GLY A 67 13.48 15.83 16.45
CA GLY A 67 12.75 16.27 15.26
C GLY A 67 12.25 17.72 15.28
N LEU A 68 12.40 18.45 16.39
CA LEU A 68 12.01 19.85 16.51
C LEU A 68 13.22 20.78 16.32
N LYS A 69 13.09 21.79 15.46
CA LYS A 69 14.16 22.78 15.22
C LYS A 69 14.34 23.67 16.46
N ILE A 70 15.57 23.81 16.93
CA ILE A 70 15.89 24.58 18.14
C ILE A 70 16.81 25.76 17.82
N LYS A 71 16.76 26.77 18.69
CA LYS A 71 17.82 27.79 18.81
C LYS A 71 18.68 27.52 20.05
N ASN A 72 18.04 27.24 21.18
CA ASN A 72 18.67 26.79 22.42
C ASN A 72 17.76 25.72 23.04
N TYR A 73 18.33 24.65 23.61
CA TYR A 73 17.56 23.56 24.22
C TYR A 73 18.34 22.88 25.35
N ASN A 74 17.67 22.54 26.46
CA ASN A 74 18.27 21.79 27.57
C ASN A 74 18.16 20.29 27.30
N LEU A 75 19.30 19.66 27.01
CA LEU A 75 19.41 18.25 26.65
C LEU A 75 19.22 17.33 27.86
N LYS A 76 18.51 16.24 27.64
CA LYS A 76 18.35 15.11 28.56
C LYS A 76 19.02 13.86 28.00
N ALA A 77 19.21 12.85 28.84
CA ALA A 77 19.65 11.54 28.38
C ALA A 77 18.62 10.94 27.40
N ASN A 78 19.12 10.24 26.38
CA ASN A 78 18.41 9.65 25.25
C ASN A 78 17.81 10.64 24.25
N ASP A 79 18.06 11.95 24.39
CA ASP A 79 17.68 12.92 23.37
C ASP A 79 18.48 12.69 22.08
N LYS A 80 17.80 12.79 20.94
CA LYS A 80 18.40 12.69 19.61
C LYS A 80 18.59 14.07 19.02
N ILE A 81 19.84 14.44 18.79
CA ILE A 81 20.26 15.69 18.16
C ILE A 81 20.48 15.41 16.68
N SER A 82 19.81 16.15 15.81
CA SER A 82 20.03 16.08 14.36
C SER A 82 20.64 17.38 13.83
N MET A 83 21.65 17.25 13.00
CA MET A 83 22.35 18.34 12.31
C MET A 83 22.35 18.00 10.82
N TYR A 84 21.41 18.60 10.08
CA TYR A 84 21.06 18.13 8.73
C TYR A 84 20.64 16.64 8.76
N ASP A 85 21.31 15.76 8.02
CA ASP A 85 21.05 14.31 7.97
C ASP A 85 21.86 13.51 9.01
N ILE A 86 22.71 14.16 9.81
CA ILE A 86 23.52 13.49 10.85
C ILE A 86 22.79 13.50 12.18
N MET A 87 22.65 12.32 12.78
CA MET A 87 21.97 12.09 14.05
C MET A 87 22.96 11.59 15.12
N ALA A 88 22.88 12.19 16.30
CA ALA A 88 23.60 11.78 17.50
C ALA A 88 22.64 11.65 18.68
N GLU A 89 22.89 10.69 19.56
CA GLU A 89 22.10 10.43 20.76
C GLU A 89 22.91 10.74 22.02
N VAL A 90 22.27 11.42 22.97
CA VAL A 90 22.89 11.74 24.26
C VAL A 90 22.82 10.51 25.18
N ILE A 91 23.96 9.90 25.50
CA ILE A 91 24.03 8.73 26.39
C ILE A 91 24.59 9.14 27.75
N ASN A 92 23.95 8.66 28.83
CA ASN A 92 24.51 8.78 30.17
C ASN A 92 25.61 7.74 30.39
N VAL A 93 26.73 8.15 30.99
CA VAL A 93 27.89 7.27 31.25
C VAL A 93 27.51 6.08 32.15
N SER A 94 26.47 6.22 32.99
CA SER A 94 25.96 5.14 33.85
C SER A 94 25.33 3.96 33.09
N ASP A 95 24.86 4.17 31.86
CA ASP A 95 24.20 3.14 31.04
C ASP A 95 25.18 2.30 30.21
N VAL A 96 26.43 2.78 30.03
CA VAL A 96 27.47 2.07 29.26
C VAL A 96 27.96 0.83 30.02
N ASN A 97 27.93 0.84 31.36
CA ASN A 97 28.36 -0.29 32.20
C ASN A 97 27.33 -1.43 32.33
N LYS A 98 26.12 -1.28 31.78
CA LYS A 98 25.10 -2.35 31.80
C LYS A 98 25.09 -3.22 30.54
N GLY A 99 25.88 -2.88 29.51
CA GLY A 99 25.83 -3.54 28.20
C GLY A 99 27.15 -4.09 27.65
N PHE A 100 28.26 -4.00 28.38
CA PHE A 100 29.58 -4.46 27.90
C PHE A 100 30.26 -5.41 28.89
N GLY A 101 29.63 -6.56 29.13
CA GLY A 101 30.27 -7.73 29.71
C GLY A 101 30.52 -8.79 28.64
N GLN A 102 31.41 -8.49 27.68
CA GLN A 102 32.17 -9.42 26.81
C GLN A 102 32.58 -8.67 25.54
N ALA A 103 33.77 -8.08 25.54
CA ALA A 103 34.48 -7.73 24.32
C ALA A 103 35.97 -8.04 24.52
N LEU A 104 36.37 -9.14 23.88
CA LEU A 104 37.60 -9.33 23.10
C LEU A 104 38.85 -8.57 23.59
N ASN A 105 39.81 -9.35 24.08
CA ASN A 105 41.20 -8.95 24.32
C ASN A 105 41.81 -8.29 23.06
N PRO A 106 42.24 -7.02 23.13
CA PRO A 106 43.01 -6.40 22.08
C PRO A 106 44.49 -6.52 22.44
N ASN A 107 45.07 -7.66 22.10
CA ASN A 107 46.51 -7.69 21.92
C ASN A 107 46.83 -8.49 20.66
N GLN A 108 47.53 -7.79 19.77
CA GLN A 108 48.34 -8.29 18.66
C GLN A 108 47.78 -8.02 17.26
N TYR A 109 48.15 -6.85 16.73
CA TYR A 109 48.81 -6.80 15.43
C TYR A 109 49.94 -5.79 15.47
N PHE A 110 51.17 -6.25 15.19
CA PHE A 110 52.06 -5.79 14.11
C PHE A 110 53.45 -6.41 14.31
N GLY A 111 54.00 -7.02 13.25
CA GLY A 111 55.47 -7.10 13.11
C GLY A 111 56.06 -8.40 12.57
N ASN A 112 56.17 -8.45 11.24
CA ASN A 112 57.36 -8.81 10.45
C ASN A 112 57.87 -10.26 10.35
N ALA A 113 57.90 -10.67 9.08
CA ALA A 113 59.05 -11.22 8.34
C ALA A 113 59.53 -12.65 8.62
N ALA A 114 59.52 -13.38 7.50
CA ALA A 114 60.52 -14.33 7.03
C ALA A 114 60.32 -15.84 7.30
N VAL A 115 60.04 -16.52 6.18
CA VAL A 115 60.84 -17.63 5.61
C VAL A 115 60.74 -19.02 6.28
N ASN A 116 60.09 -19.90 5.50
CA ASN A 116 60.43 -21.30 5.19
C ASN A 116 59.98 -22.51 6.03
N HIS A 117 59.33 -23.42 5.27
CA HIS A 117 59.37 -24.89 5.26
C HIS A 117 58.39 -25.71 6.13
N HIS A 118 57.59 -26.51 5.40
CA HIS A 118 56.86 -27.74 5.76
C HIS A 118 57.84 -28.91 6.09
N PRO A 119 57.39 -30.15 6.42
CA PRO A 119 56.22 -30.65 7.18
C PRO A 119 56.54 -31.83 8.15
N ALA A 120 55.49 -32.42 8.76
CA ALA A 120 55.36 -33.83 9.22
C ALA A 120 56.19 -34.22 10.49
N THR A 121 55.87 -35.19 11.36
CA THR A 121 55.00 -36.38 11.37
C THR A 121 54.99 -36.96 12.81
N HIS A 122 53.90 -37.65 13.18
CA HIS A 122 53.70 -38.75 14.15
C HIS A 122 54.71 -39.13 15.25
N HIS A 123 54.19 -39.41 16.46
CA HIS A 123 54.35 -40.62 17.32
C HIS A 123 53.37 -40.47 18.52
N ALA A 124 52.28 -41.25 18.71
CA ALA A 124 52.14 -42.64 19.19
C ALA A 124 53.03 -42.91 20.43
N GLN A 125 52.59 -43.34 21.63
CA GLN A 125 51.46 -44.15 22.15
C GLN A 125 51.71 -44.28 23.71
N PRO A 126 51.02 -45.11 24.54
CA PRO A 126 49.59 -45.35 24.78
C PRO A 126 49.21 -45.50 26.30
N GLN A 127 47.95 -45.90 26.57
CA GLN A 127 47.44 -46.74 27.69
C GLN A 127 47.08 -46.02 29.02
N VAL A 128 45.91 -46.22 29.68
CA VAL A 128 45.04 -47.41 29.83
C VAL A 128 43.57 -47.03 30.19
N ASP A 129 42.62 -47.83 29.64
CA ASP A 129 41.23 -48.22 30.01
C ASP A 129 40.22 -47.20 30.58
N ILE A 130 39.10 -46.88 29.92
CA ILE A 130 37.97 -47.65 29.37
C ILE A 130 37.07 -48.29 30.45
N ASN A 131 35.83 -47.79 30.53
CA ASN A 131 34.68 -48.60 30.89
C ASN A 131 33.53 -48.34 29.89
N PHE A 132 33.04 -49.44 29.28
CA PHE A 132 32.04 -49.52 28.21
C PHE A 132 30.60 -49.65 28.77
N HIS A 133 29.60 -49.08 28.08
CA HIS A 133 28.52 -49.80 27.34
C HIS A 133 27.43 -48.80 26.85
N PRO A 134 26.57 -49.18 25.88
CA PRO A 134 26.32 -48.39 24.68
C PRO A 134 24.89 -47.86 24.62
N GLN A 135 24.66 -46.78 23.89
CA GLN A 135 23.32 -46.53 23.38
C GLN A 135 23.33 -45.73 22.08
N ASN A 136 22.94 -46.45 21.03
CA ASN A 136 22.23 -46.05 19.82
C ASN A 136 22.17 -44.55 19.49
N SER A 137 22.63 -44.26 18.26
CA SER A 137 22.10 -43.19 17.42
C SER A 137 20.57 -43.22 17.36
N PRO A 138 19.93 -42.05 17.41
CA PRO A 138 18.95 -41.70 16.38
C PRO A 138 19.32 -40.34 15.78
N GLU A 139 19.52 -40.29 14.47
CA GLU A 139 18.47 -39.91 13.53
C GLU A 139 17.94 -38.48 13.75
N MET A 140 18.30 -37.69 12.75
CA MET A 140 17.78 -36.39 12.38
C MET A 140 16.26 -36.33 12.56
N ASN A 141 15.80 -35.54 13.53
CA ASN A 141 14.41 -35.14 13.65
C ASN A 141 14.31 -33.62 13.50
N MET A 142 13.81 -33.18 12.34
CA MET A 142 13.41 -31.81 12.11
C MET A 142 12.20 -31.50 13.00
N SER A 143 12.38 -30.60 13.95
CA SER A 143 11.29 -29.75 14.43
C SER A 143 11.82 -28.33 14.51
N ALA A 144 11.70 -27.61 13.39
CA ALA A 144 11.84 -26.17 13.37
C ALA A 144 10.60 -25.57 14.04
N GLU A 145 10.57 -25.56 15.37
CA GLU A 145 9.76 -24.56 16.07
C GLU A 145 10.43 -23.21 15.84
N SER A 146 9.92 -22.52 14.82
CA SER A 146 10.21 -21.12 14.57
C SER A 146 9.69 -20.33 15.77
N GLN A 147 10.55 -20.08 16.77
CA GLN A 147 10.31 -19.06 17.78
C GLN A 147 10.26 -17.71 17.07
N LYS A 148 9.04 -17.28 16.71
CA LYS A 148 8.74 -15.88 16.37
C LYS A 148 9.16 -15.04 17.57
N GLN A 149 10.32 -14.39 17.48
CA GLN A 149 10.65 -13.27 18.36
C GLN A 149 9.59 -12.20 18.15
N SER A 150 8.63 -12.14 19.07
CA SER A 150 7.64 -11.06 19.14
C SER A 150 8.38 -9.78 19.49
N VAL A 151 8.42 -8.84 18.55
CA VAL A 151 8.81 -7.46 18.81
C VAL A 151 7.99 -6.96 20.00
N GLN A 152 8.64 -6.63 21.12
CA GLN A 152 7.95 -6.13 22.30
C GLN A 152 7.40 -4.73 22.03
N ILE A 153 6.08 -4.65 21.87
CA ILE A 153 5.33 -3.41 21.69
C ILE A 153 5.09 -2.80 23.08
N PRO A 154 5.32 -1.49 23.30
CA PRO A 154 5.05 -0.86 24.60
C PRO A 154 3.59 -1.06 25.03
N LYS A 155 3.37 -1.48 26.30
CA LYS A 155 2.08 -1.95 26.85
C LYS A 155 0.85 -1.06 26.59
N GLY A 156 1.02 0.25 26.44
CA GLY A 156 -0.07 1.17 26.08
C GLY A 156 -0.47 1.12 24.60
N LEU A 157 0.49 0.82 23.72
CA LEU A 157 0.28 0.61 22.29
C LEU A 157 -0.25 -0.79 22.01
N GLU A 158 0.09 -1.77 22.83
CA GLU A 158 -0.39 -3.16 22.73
C GLU A 158 -1.91 -3.26 22.86
N GLY A 159 -2.53 -2.48 23.75
CA GLY A 159 -3.98 -2.38 23.88
C GLY A 159 -4.66 -1.74 22.67
N PHE A 160 -4.08 -0.68 22.11
CA PHE A 160 -4.59 -0.03 20.90
C PHE A 160 -4.42 -0.91 19.66
N VAL A 161 -3.26 -1.56 19.52
CA VAL A 161 -2.98 -2.51 18.44
C VAL A 161 -3.95 -3.67 18.50
N ARG A 162 -4.22 -4.22 19.68
CA ARG A 162 -5.20 -5.30 19.87
C ARG A 162 -6.64 -4.85 19.61
N LEU A 163 -7.02 -3.64 20.01
CA LEU A 163 -8.33 -3.07 19.71
C LEU A 163 -8.50 -2.84 18.20
N ALA A 164 -7.49 -2.29 17.53
CA ALA A 164 -7.47 -2.06 16.09
C ALA A 164 -7.49 -3.39 15.32
N GLN A 165 -6.73 -4.39 15.80
CA GLN A 165 -6.70 -5.71 15.20
C GLN A 165 -8.04 -6.43 15.33
N ASN A 166 -8.67 -6.40 16.51
CA ASN A 166 -10.03 -6.92 16.69
C ASN A 166 -11.04 -6.18 15.80
N TYR A 167 -10.97 -4.85 15.71
CA TYR A 167 -11.87 -4.10 14.83
C TYR A 167 -11.67 -4.43 13.34
N ILE A 168 -10.42 -4.62 12.93
CA ILE A 168 -10.08 -5.04 11.57
C ILE A 168 -10.61 -6.46 11.30
N GLU A 169 -10.42 -7.40 12.22
CA GLU A 169 -10.88 -8.80 12.08
C GLU A 169 -12.39 -8.96 12.17
N ASP A 170 -13.06 -8.23 13.06
CA ASP A 170 -14.48 -8.42 13.36
C ASP A 170 -15.40 -7.55 12.49
N VAL A 171 -14.94 -6.37 12.03
CA VAL A 171 -15.79 -5.39 11.32
C VAL A 171 -15.33 -5.18 9.88
N VAL A 172 -14.03 -4.96 9.68
CA VAL A 172 -13.52 -4.54 8.36
C VAL A 172 -13.33 -5.73 7.42
N LEU A 173 -12.64 -6.78 7.87
CA LEU A 173 -12.34 -7.96 7.06
C LEU A 173 -13.60 -8.69 6.55
N PRO A 174 -14.67 -8.90 7.34
CA PRO A 174 -15.90 -9.52 6.83
C PRO A 174 -16.57 -8.69 5.72
N GLY A 175 -16.52 -7.36 5.82
CA GLY A 175 -17.02 -6.47 4.76
C GLY A 175 -16.16 -6.53 3.49
N VAL A 176 -14.84 -6.55 3.66
CA VAL A 176 -13.87 -6.65 2.56
C VAL A 176 -13.99 -8.00 1.83
N TYR A 177 -14.21 -9.11 2.55
CA TYR A 177 -14.40 -10.42 1.94
C TYR A 177 -15.73 -10.54 1.21
N LYS A 178 -16.82 -9.97 1.73
CA LYS A 178 -18.12 -9.94 1.05
C LYS A 178 -18.08 -9.19 -0.29
N LEU A 179 -17.21 -8.18 -0.43
CA LEU A 179 -17.02 -7.48 -1.71
C LEU A 179 -16.46 -8.40 -2.81
N ALA A 180 -15.65 -9.39 -2.45
CA ALA A 180 -15.11 -10.39 -3.37
C ALA A 180 -16.12 -11.50 -3.75
N GLU A 181 -17.26 -11.58 -3.06
CA GLU A 181 -18.35 -12.52 -3.40
C GLU A 181 -19.27 -11.96 -4.48
N TRP A 182 -19.39 -10.63 -4.60
CA TRP A 182 -20.35 -9.99 -5.51
C TRP A 182 -19.82 -9.72 -6.92
N THR A 183 -18.49 -9.66 -7.10
CA THR A 183 -17.85 -9.29 -8.38
C THR A 183 -16.54 -10.04 -8.59
N GLU A 184 -16.12 -10.24 -9.85
CA GLU A 184 -14.81 -10.85 -10.13
C GLU A 184 -13.67 -10.06 -9.46
N PHE A 185 -12.69 -10.81 -8.95
CA PHE A 185 -11.57 -10.27 -8.17
C PHE A 185 -10.82 -9.10 -8.86
N LYS A 186 -10.68 -9.14 -10.19
CA LYS A 186 -9.98 -8.08 -10.96
C LYS A 186 -10.67 -6.71 -10.82
N TRP A 187 -12.00 -6.68 -10.73
CA TRP A 187 -12.77 -5.45 -10.60
C TRP A 187 -12.73 -4.91 -9.17
N VAL A 188 -12.75 -5.79 -8.17
CA VAL A 188 -12.54 -5.41 -6.76
C VAL A 188 -11.18 -4.71 -6.61
N LEU A 189 -10.13 -5.29 -7.20
CA LEU A 189 -8.78 -4.72 -7.16
C LEU A 189 -8.71 -3.35 -7.84
N LEU A 190 -9.37 -3.20 -9.01
CA LEU A 190 -9.44 -1.93 -9.73
C LEU A 190 -10.16 -0.85 -8.92
N ILE A 191 -11.30 -1.18 -8.29
CA ILE A 191 -12.06 -0.26 -7.45
C ILE A 191 -11.24 0.18 -6.24
N PHE A 192 -10.59 -0.76 -5.55
CA PHE A 192 -9.73 -0.44 -4.41
C PHE A 192 -8.55 0.45 -4.82
N MET A 193 -7.91 0.16 -5.95
CA MET A 193 -6.79 0.96 -6.46
C MET A 193 -7.25 2.36 -6.91
N GLY A 194 -8.41 2.47 -7.58
CA GLY A 194 -8.99 3.75 -7.98
C GLY A 194 -9.38 4.59 -6.77
N ALA A 195 -10.06 4.00 -5.79
CA ALA A 195 -10.42 4.66 -4.54
C ALA A 195 -9.17 5.12 -3.78
N PHE A 196 -8.12 4.30 -3.75
CA PHE A 196 -6.83 4.65 -3.16
C PHE A 196 -6.20 5.87 -3.82
N ILE A 197 -6.13 5.90 -5.15
CA ILE A 197 -5.56 7.04 -5.90
C ILE A 197 -6.33 8.31 -5.55
N VAL A 198 -7.67 8.28 -5.66
CA VAL A 198 -8.51 9.45 -5.34
C VAL A 198 -8.32 9.89 -3.89
N PHE A 199 -8.27 8.95 -2.95
CA PHE A 199 -8.14 9.24 -1.54
C PHE A 199 -6.77 9.83 -1.20
N VAL A 200 -5.68 9.27 -1.72
CA VAL A 200 -4.32 9.79 -1.54
C VAL A 200 -4.18 11.17 -2.18
N THR A 201 -4.67 11.35 -3.40
CA THR A 201 -4.63 12.65 -4.09
C THR A 201 -5.42 13.69 -3.30
N SER A 202 -6.62 13.36 -2.83
CA SER A 202 -7.46 14.28 -2.05
C SER A 202 -6.83 14.64 -0.70
N LEU A 203 -6.37 13.64 0.05
CA LEU A 203 -5.68 13.85 1.34
C LEU A 203 -4.40 14.67 1.20
N SER A 204 -3.70 14.55 0.08
CA SER A 204 -2.45 15.27 -0.16
C SER A 204 -2.68 16.68 -0.69
N ALA A 205 -3.74 16.90 -1.48
CA ALA A 205 -4.05 18.20 -2.08
C ALA A 205 -4.46 19.26 -1.04
N ILE A 206 -5.22 18.87 -0.01
CA ILE A 206 -5.70 19.79 1.04
C ILE A 206 -4.56 20.47 1.81
N PRO A 207 -3.59 19.75 2.42
CA PRO A 207 -2.49 20.37 3.13
C PRO A 207 -1.59 21.17 2.19
N LEU A 208 -1.38 20.68 0.96
CA LEU A 208 -0.63 21.40 -0.08
C LEU A 208 -1.23 22.78 -0.35
N MET A 209 -2.54 22.85 -0.59
CA MET A 209 -3.25 24.10 -0.85
C MET A 209 -3.18 25.08 0.33
N ARG A 210 -3.35 24.57 1.57
CA ARG A 210 -3.31 25.41 2.78
C ARG A 210 -1.94 26.04 3.00
N ILE A 211 -0.88 25.26 2.82
CA ILE A 211 0.49 25.71 3.02
C ILE A 211 0.92 26.65 1.89
N LEU A 212 0.55 26.35 0.63
CA LEU A 212 0.80 27.25 -0.50
C LEU A 212 0.17 28.63 -0.24
N LYS A 213 -1.11 28.66 0.16
CA LYS A 213 -1.80 29.91 0.51
C LYS A 213 -1.08 30.68 1.61
N ALA A 214 -0.74 30.01 2.72
CA ALA A 214 -0.02 30.63 3.83
C ALA A 214 1.40 31.11 3.44
N SER A 215 2.05 30.43 2.50
CA SER A 215 3.37 30.80 2.01
C SER A 215 3.32 32.03 1.11
N ILE A 216 2.40 32.04 0.15
CA ILE A 216 2.15 33.18 -0.74
C ILE A 216 1.77 34.39 0.10
N GLU A 217 0.88 34.24 1.07
CA GLU A 217 0.46 35.34 1.95
C GLU A 217 1.67 35.93 2.71
N LYS A 218 2.48 35.08 3.36
CA LYS A 218 3.65 35.55 4.12
C LYS A 218 4.70 36.26 3.26
N GLU A 219 4.97 35.74 2.06
CA GLU A 219 5.93 36.36 1.15
C GLU A 219 5.38 37.66 0.56
N SER A 220 4.09 37.69 0.22
CA SER A 220 3.37 38.91 -0.22
C SER A 220 3.45 40.01 0.83
N GLN A 221 3.18 39.67 2.10
CA GLN A 221 3.28 40.61 3.23
C GLN A 221 4.69 41.20 3.33
N ARG A 222 5.72 40.36 3.18
CA ARG A 222 7.12 40.78 3.22
C ARG A 222 7.48 41.73 2.08
N ARG A 223 7.02 41.43 0.85
CA ARG A 223 7.26 42.27 -0.32
C ARG A 223 6.52 43.59 -0.22
N ALA A 224 5.22 43.57 0.07
CA ALA A 224 4.39 44.76 0.27
C ALA A 224 5.01 45.69 1.32
N LEU A 225 5.44 45.14 2.47
CA LEU A 225 6.10 45.90 3.52
C LEU A 225 7.44 46.49 3.07
N THR A 226 8.24 45.75 2.31
CA THR A 226 9.52 46.23 1.79
C THR A 226 9.32 47.39 0.81
N ILE A 227 8.35 47.28 -0.10
CA ILE A 227 8.00 48.33 -1.05
C ILE A 227 7.48 49.57 -0.29
N ALA A 228 6.60 49.38 0.70
CA ALA A 228 6.08 50.48 1.52
C ALA A 228 7.17 51.19 2.33
N ARG A 229 8.15 50.47 2.88
CA ARG A 229 9.32 51.04 3.57
C ARG A 229 10.20 51.84 2.62
N THR A 230 10.45 51.33 1.42
CA THR A 230 11.21 52.06 0.39
C THR A 230 10.46 53.33 0.01
N LEU A 231 9.14 53.25 -0.18
CA LEU A 231 8.30 54.39 -0.50
C LEU A 231 8.30 55.45 0.61
N ALA A 232 8.26 55.03 1.89
CA ALA A 232 8.38 55.92 3.04
C ALA A 232 9.73 56.64 3.07
N LYS A 233 10.83 55.90 2.82
CA LYS A 233 12.18 56.43 2.87
C LYS A 233 12.49 57.41 1.74
N VAL A 234 12.02 57.13 0.53
CA VAL A 234 12.21 58.02 -0.64
C VAL A 234 11.45 59.35 -0.46
N ASN A 235 10.25 59.30 0.12
CA ASN A 235 9.41 60.49 0.29
C ASN A 235 9.63 61.23 1.62
N GLN A 236 10.51 60.73 2.49
CA GLN A 236 10.81 61.34 3.78
C GLN A 236 11.35 62.77 3.66
N VAL A 237 12.31 63.00 2.75
CA VAL A 237 12.96 64.32 2.57
C VAL A 237 12.01 65.34 1.94
N PRO A 238 11.30 65.06 0.82
CA PRO A 238 10.31 65.98 0.26
C PRO A 238 9.22 66.40 1.23
N LEU A 239 8.74 65.47 2.06
CA LEU A 239 7.72 65.75 3.08
C LEU A 239 8.27 66.60 4.24
N MET A 240 9.54 66.42 4.60
CA MET A 240 10.20 67.25 5.62
C MET A 240 10.40 68.69 5.13
N GLU A 241 10.68 68.88 3.84
CA GLU A 241 10.84 70.21 3.22
C GLU A 241 9.50 70.89 2.86
N GLY A 242 8.36 70.22 3.10
CA GLY A 242 7.03 70.72 2.73
C GLY A 242 6.78 70.74 1.22
N GLN A 243 7.59 70.03 0.43
CA GLN A 243 7.47 69.95 -1.02
C GLN A 243 6.52 68.82 -1.42
N GLU A 244 5.23 68.98 -1.13
CA GLU A 244 4.21 67.97 -1.46
C GLU A 244 4.14 67.65 -2.95
N ALA A 245 4.49 68.59 -3.83
CA ALA A 245 4.56 68.40 -5.28
C ALA A 245 5.65 67.41 -5.72
N SER A 246 6.68 67.19 -4.89
CA SER A 246 7.78 66.27 -5.14
C SER A 246 7.51 64.86 -4.60
N VAL A 247 6.40 64.66 -3.88
CA VAL A 247 6.02 63.36 -3.32
C VAL A 247 5.46 62.47 -4.43
N SER A 248 6.05 61.29 -4.61
CA SER A 248 5.67 60.36 -5.68
C SER A 248 5.60 58.92 -5.20
N VAL A 249 4.66 58.18 -5.78
CA VAL A 249 4.46 56.74 -5.57
C VAL A 249 4.81 55.89 -6.79
N GLU A 250 5.30 56.53 -7.86
CA GLU A 250 5.56 55.86 -9.13
C GLU A 250 6.61 54.74 -9.03
N LEU A 251 7.54 54.85 -8.08
CA LEU A 251 8.50 53.78 -7.79
C LEU A 251 7.81 52.51 -7.31
N ALA A 252 6.76 52.63 -6.49
CA ALA A 252 6.00 51.49 -6.00
C ALA A 252 5.04 50.95 -7.06
N ASP A 253 4.40 51.82 -7.84
CA ASP A 253 3.47 51.40 -8.91
C ASP A 253 4.16 50.61 -10.04
N ARG A 254 5.49 50.77 -10.21
CA ARG A 254 6.29 50.00 -11.19
C ARG A 254 6.70 48.61 -10.70
N GLU A 255 6.53 48.31 -9.40
CA GLU A 255 6.91 47.02 -8.84
C GLU A 255 5.87 45.94 -9.19
N PRO A 256 6.31 44.73 -9.60
CA PRO A 256 5.39 43.66 -9.99
C PRO A 256 4.56 43.18 -8.80
N GLY A 257 3.25 43.15 -8.98
CA GLY A 257 2.27 42.78 -7.97
C GLY A 257 1.72 43.96 -7.16
N VAL A 258 2.19 45.19 -7.37
CA VAL A 258 1.54 46.36 -6.77
C VAL A 258 0.29 46.72 -7.56
N SER A 259 -0.86 46.64 -6.90
CA SER A 259 -2.17 46.98 -7.49
C SER A 259 -2.44 48.49 -7.37
N SER A 260 -2.09 49.08 -6.23
CA SER A 260 -2.21 50.51 -5.99
C SER A 260 -1.29 50.94 -4.85
N SER A 261 -0.74 52.13 -4.93
CA SER A 261 0.00 52.74 -3.83
C SER A 261 -0.40 54.20 -3.64
N TYR A 262 -0.35 54.69 -2.40
CA TYR A 262 -0.66 56.06 -2.06
C TYR A 262 0.01 56.48 -0.75
N ILE A 263 0.16 57.80 -0.56
CA ILE A 263 0.69 58.41 0.66
C ILE A 263 -0.37 59.35 1.19
N PHE A 264 -0.67 59.29 2.49
CA PHE A 264 -1.65 60.17 3.13
C PHE A 264 -1.08 60.88 4.35
N SER A 265 -1.54 62.12 4.58
CA SER A 265 -1.15 62.97 5.72
C SER A 265 -1.65 62.39 7.03
N ASN A 266 -0.82 62.39 8.07
CA ASN A 266 -1.23 61.99 9.41
C ASN A 266 -2.24 62.98 10.01
N VAL A 267 -2.02 64.28 9.75
CA VAL A 267 -2.78 65.41 10.31
C VAL A 267 -4.17 65.50 9.68
N ASP A 268 -4.22 65.65 8.36
CA ASP A 268 -5.48 65.94 7.65
C ASP A 268 -6.21 64.65 7.21
N ASN A 269 -5.54 63.50 7.30
CA ASN A 269 -6.03 62.21 6.83
C ASN A 269 -6.40 62.19 5.32
N ILE A 270 -5.76 63.07 4.55
CA ILE A 270 -5.97 63.24 3.11
C ILE A 270 -4.80 62.62 2.35
N ILE A 271 -5.09 61.98 1.21
CA ILE A 271 -4.07 61.47 0.29
C ILE A 271 -3.31 62.64 -0.34
N ILE A 272 -1.98 62.61 -0.27
CA ILE A 272 -1.03 63.59 -0.83
C ILE A 272 -0.62 63.14 -2.24
N ALA A 273 -0.26 61.86 -2.40
CA ALA A 273 0.17 61.26 -3.65
C ALA A 273 -0.47 59.88 -3.86
N PRO A 274 -0.76 59.43 -5.09
CA PRO A 274 -0.50 60.10 -6.37
C PRO A 274 -1.47 61.26 -6.63
N ALA A 275 -1.09 62.20 -7.50
CA ALA A 275 -1.90 63.37 -7.84
C ALA A 275 -3.35 63.04 -8.26
N ARG A 276 -3.58 61.86 -8.87
CA ARG A 276 -4.92 61.38 -9.26
C ARG A 276 -5.86 61.09 -8.08
N LEU A 277 -5.30 60.75 -6.93
CA LEU A 277 -6.02 60.42 -5.70
C LEU A 277 -5.87 61.50 -4.63
N SER A 278 -5.11 62.56 -4.92
CA SER A 278 -4.90 63.67 -4.00
C SER A 278 -6.21 64.32 -3.59
N GLY A 279 -6.35 64.68 -2.30
CA GLY A 279 -7.58 65.28 -1.78
C GLY A 279 -8.67 64.28 -1.34
N LYS A 280 -8.49 62.98 -1.59
CA LYS A 280 -9.43 61.93 -1.15
C LYS A 280 -9.02 61.33 0.19
N TYR A 281 -9.99 60.71 0.87
CA TYR A 281 -9.77 59.99 2.12
C TYR A 281 -9.49 58.50 1.86
N PRO A 282 -8.58 57.87 2.63
CA PRO A 282 -8.37 56.43 2.58
C PRO A 282 -9.58 55.70 3.18
N ASN A 283 -10.20 54.80 2.42
CA ASN A 283 -11.41 54.06 2.82
C ASN A 283 -11.12 52.66 3.44
N GLU A 284 -9.85 52.33 3.62
CA GLU A 284 -9.43 50.98 3.99
C GLU A 284 -9.48 50.73 5.52
N LYS A 285 -10.12 49.63 5.93
CA LYS A 285 -10.34 49.31 7.36
C LYS A 285 -9.05 49.21 8.19
N PHE A 286 -7.94 48.81 7.57
CA PHE A 286 -6.65 48.62 8.26
C PHE A 286 -5.85 49.93 8.45
N VAL A 287 -6.25 51.02 7.78
CA VAL A 287 -5.62 52.35 7.95
C VAL A 287 -5.84 52.90 9.36
N HIS A 288 -7.02 52.69 9.93
CA HIS A 288 -7.32 53.08 11.31
C HIS A 288 -6.43 52.36 12.33
N THR A 289 -6.12 51.08 12.08
CA THR A 289 -5.23 50.27 12.93
C THR A 289 -3.81 50.81 12.90
N ALA A 290 -3.28 51.12 11.70
CA ALA A 290 -1.94 51.69 11.55
C ALA A 290 -1.79 53.06 12.23
N LYS A 291 -2.79 53.94 12.12
CA LYS A 291 -2.79 55.23 12.81
C LYS A 291 -2.84 55.10 14.33
N LYS A 292 -3.63 54.15 14.83
CA LYS A 292 -3.76 53.92 16.28
C LYS A 292 -2.48 53.36 16.89
N GLU A 293 -1.79 52.47 16.19
CA GLU A 293 -0.57 51.83 16.69
C GLU A 293 0.70 52.63 16.41
N GLY A 294 0.67 53.58 15.46
CA GLY A 294 1.81 54.44 15.14
C GLY A 294 3.04 53.69 14.62
N ARG A 295 2.85 52.49 14.08
CA ARG A 295 3.93 51.61 13.61
C ARG A 295 3.57 50.98 12.28
N GLU A 296 4.52 50.27 11.68
CA GLU A 296 4.25 49.48 10.49
C GLU A 296 3.19 48.41 10.75
N VAL A 297 2.20 48.34 9.86
CA VAL A 297 1.10 47.37 9.94
C VAL A 297 0.93 46.74 8.57
N VAL A 298 0.81 45.42 8.56
CA VAL A 298 0.45 44.65 7.37
C VAL A 298 -0.84 43.92 7.66
N GLY A 299 -1.79 44.02 6.74
CA GLY A 299 -3.11 43.42 6.88
C GLY A 299 -3.61 42.87 5.56
N GLN A 300 -4.35 41.77 5.61
CA GLN A 300 -5.06 41.25 4.46
C GLN A 300 -6.34 42.08 4.26
N ILE A 301 -6.58 42.55 3.03
CA ILE A 301 -7.76 43.34 2.67
C ILE A 301 -8.86 42.40 2.19
N ASP A 302 -8.50 41.48 1.29
CA ASP A 302 -9.39 40.44 0.73
C ASP A 302 -8.62 39.12 0.51
N SER A 303 -9.25 38.12 -0.11
CA SER A 303 -8.65 36.80 -0.36
C SER A 303 -7.39 36.80 -1.23
N SER A 304 -7.10 37.90 -1.93
CA SER A 304 -6.09 38.04 -2.98
C SER A 304 -5.19 39.27 -2.79
N THR A 305 -5.54 40.23 -1.94
CA THR A 305 -4.78 41.47 -1.75
C THR A 305 -4.35 41.69 -0.30
N ILE A 306 -3.13 42.21 -0.16
CA ILE A 306 -2.53 42.61 1.11
C ILE A 306 -2.21 44.10 1.07
N GLY A 307 -2.55 44.79 2.16
CA GLY A 307 -2.16 46.16 2.42
C GLY A 307 -0.97 46.21 3.38
N ALA A 308 0.06 46.96 3.04
CA ALA A 308 1.14 47.33 3.94
C ALA A 308 1.15 48.83 4.16
N ILE A 309 1.25 49.26 5.43
CA ILE A 309 1.31 50.66 5.84
C ILE A 309 2.59 50.87 6.64
N VAL A 310 3.34 51.91 6.30
CA VAL A 310 4.56 52.30 7.02
C VAL A 310 4.50 53.79 7.36
N PRO A 311 4.73 54.18 8.63
CA PRO A 311 4.82 55.59 9.00
C PRO A 311 6.05 56.24 8.38
N ILE A 312 5.88 57.48 7.94
CA ILE A 312 6.95 58.38 7.51
C ILE A 312 7.26 59.30 8.67
N GLU A 313 8.40 59.06 9.31
CA GLU A 313 8.84 59.74 10.52
C GLU A 313 10.02 60.64 10.19
N PHE A 314 10.14 61.82 10.82
CA PHE A 314 11.39 62.58 10.80
C PHE A 314 11.86 62.91 12.20
N TYR A 315 13.16 63.14 12.33
CA TYR A 315 13.78 63.58 13.57
C TYR A 315 13.46 65.06 13.79
N ASN A 316 12.75 65.37 14.88
CA ASN A 316 12.51 66.75 15.28
C ASN A 316 13.58 67.18 16.30
N PRO A 317 14.51 68.08 15.93
CA PRO A 317 15.60 68.52 16.81
C PRO A 317 15.11 69.32 18.03
N GLN A 318 13.88 69.83 18.03
CA GLN A 318 13.31 70.60 19.15
C GLN A 318 12.72 69.70 20.25
N THR A 319 12.15 68.55 19.86
CA THR A 319 11.53 67.60 20.81
C THR A 319 12.42 66.40 21.12
N GLY A 320 13.53 66.23 20.39
CA GLY A 320 14.47 65.10 20.56
C GLY A 320 13.89 63.74 20.16
N GLY A 321 12.72 63.71 19.53
CA GLY A 321 11.97 62.51 19.18
C GLY A 321 11.59 62.45 17.70
N GLN A 322 11.18 61.25 17.25
CA GLN A 322 10.63 61.07 15.90
C GLN A 322 9.16 61.46 15.87
N SER A 323 8.75 62.25 14.86
CA SER A 323 7.36 62.67 14.65
C SER A 323 6.83 62.08 13.35
N ILE A 324 5.65 61.46 13.40
CA ILE A 324 4.98 60.86 12.23
C ILE A 324 4.22 61.94 11.46
N VAL A 325 4.54 62.11 10.19
CA VAL A 325 3.98 63.17 9.31
C VAL A 325 2.94 62.63 8.36
N ALA A 326 3.22 61.46 7.81
CA ALA A 326 2.44 60.81 6.78
C ALA A 326 2.62 59.30 6.88
N TYR A 327 1.83 58.56 6.12
CA TYR A 327 1.95 57.11 6.00
C TYR A 327 2.03 56.74 4.52
N SER A 328 2.95 55.83 4.19
CA SER A 328 2.97 55.18 2.88
C SER A 328 2.09 53.93 2.93
N VAL A 329 1.28 53.73 1.89
CA VAL A 329 0.40 52.57 1.73
C VAL A 329 0.68 51.89 0.41
N VAL A 330 0.83 50.57 0.46
CA VAL A 330 0.99 49.71 -0.72
C VAL A 330 -0.04 48.60 -0.65
N ILE A 331 -0.83 48.46 -1.72
CA ILE A 331 -1.76 47.36 -1.94
C ILE A 331 -1.12 46.40 -2.95
N TYR A 332 -0.92 45.17 -2.51
CA TYR A 332 -0.19 44.13 -3.24
C TYR A 332 -1.11 42.94 -3.57
N ASP A 333 -1.10 42.50 -4.83
CA ASP A 333 -1.81 41.33 -5.33
C ASP A 333 -0.93 40.07 -5.17
N MET A 334 -1.49 39.06 -4.52
CA MET A 334 -0.83 37.79 -4.24
C MET A 334 -0.68 36.89 -5.48
N GLY A 335 -1.42 37.14 -6.56
CA GLY A 335 -1.47 36.30 -7.76
C GLY A 335 -0.20 36.30 -8.62
N THR A 336 0.70 37.28 -8.43
CA THR A 336 1.89 37.46 -9.27
C THR A 336 3.16 36.79 -8.71
N LEU A 337 3.06 36.04 -7.62
CA LEU A 337 4.21 35.46 -6.93
C LEU A 337 4.61 34.08 -7.48
N ALA A 338 5.89 33.93 -7.80
CA ALA A 338 6.51 32.63 -8.03
C ALA A 338 6.62 31.87 -6.70
N VAL A 339 6.20 30.61 -6.70
CA VAL A 339 6.21 29.72 -5.53
C VAL A 339 7.66 29.43 -5.11
N ASP A 340 7.92 29.47 -3.80
CA ASP A 340 9.23 29.23 -3.19
C ASP A 340 9.62 27.72 -3.24
N ASP A 341 10.76 27.39 -3.84
CA ASP A 341 11.23 26.03 -4.13
C ASP A 341 11.46 25.19 -2.86
N GLY A 342 11.92 25.82 -1.77
CA GLY A 342 12.27 25.10 -0.53
C GLY A 342 11.07 24.56 0.24
N ARG A 343 9.94 25.26 0.21
CA ARG A 343 8.69 24.82 0.85
C ARG A 343 7.94 23.82 -0.01
N THR A 344 8.06 23.93 -1.32
CA THR A 344 7.58 22.95 -2.28
C THR A 344 8.19 21.57 -1.99
N LEU A 345 9.48 21.49 -1.67
CA LEU A 345 10.12 20.23 -1.25
C LEU A 345 9.53 19.65 0.05
N SER A 346 9.31 20.47 1.08
CA SER A 346 8.69 20.01 2.34
C SER A 346 7.28 19.45 2.11
N LEU A 347 6.54 20.03 1.16
CA LEU A 347 5.21 19.60 0.77
C LEU A 347 5.21 18.26 0.04
N PHE A 348 6.18 18.06 -0.86
CA PHE A 348 6.40 16.77 -1.50
C PHE A 348 6.72 15.67 -0.48
N ILE A 349 7.58 15.96 0.50
CA ILE A 349 7.93 14.99 1.54
C ILE A 349 6.71 14.62 2.40
N GLN A 350 5.92 15.59 2.84
CA GLN A 350 4.71 15.33 3.63
C GLN A 350 3.69 14.51 2.83
N THR A 351 3.46 14.90 1.58
CA THR A 351 2.59 14.18 0.64
C THR A 351 3.05 12.74 0.44
N PHE A 352 4.36 12.53 0.27
CA PHE A 352 4.97 11.22 0.15
C PHE A 352 4.73 10.35 1.39
N PHE A 353 4.91 10.90 2.60
CA PHE A 353 4.64 10.15 3.83
C PHE A 353 3.16 9.77 3.98
N ILE A 354 2.23 10.68 3.66
CA ILE A 354 0.79 10.36 3.67
C ILE A 354 0.50 9.24 2.67
N ALA A 355 1.02 9.35 1.44
CA ALA A 355 0.88 8.33 0.41
C ALA A 355 1.49 6.98 0.85
N LEU A 356 2.63 6.98 1.54
CA LEU A 356 3.29 5.78 2.05
C LEU A 356 2.44 5.09 3.13
N VAL A 357 1.89 5.86 4.08
CA VAL A 357 1.06 5.32 5.17
C VAL A 357 -0.24 4.74 4.61
N VAL A 358 -0.95 5.51 3.78
CA VAL A 358 -2.19 5.03 3.15
C VAL A 358 -1.89 3.85 2.22
N GLY A 359 -0.76 3.88 1.51
CA GLY A 359 -0.33 2.81 0.60
C GLY A 359 -0.02 1.51 1.34
N THR A 360 0.61 1.61 2.51
CA THR A 360 0.84 0.48 3.41
C THR A 360 -0.48 -0.11 3.91
N LEU A 361 -1.45 0.75 4.25
CA LEU A 361 -2.78 0.33 4.67
C LEU A 361 -3.55 -0.35 3.52
N LEU A 362 -3.49 0.19 2.30
CA LEU A 362 -4.06 -0.46 1.12
C LEU A 362 -3.41 -1.82 0.86
N PHE A 363 -2.08 -1.86 0.90
CA PHE A 363 -1.32 -3.10 0.72
C PHE A 363 -1.74 -4.16 1.73
N PHE A 364 -1.91 -3.80 3.00
CA PHE A 364 -2.40 -4.71 4.03
C PHE A 364 -3.78 -5.30 3.67
N PHE A 365 -4.73 -4.47 3.22
CA PHE A 365 -6.04 -4.96 2.81
C PHE A 365 -5.99 -5.84 1.56
N LEU A 366 -5.20 -5.45 0.56
CA LEU A 366 -5.04 -6.23 -0.67
C LEU A 366 -4.38 -7.58 -0.38
N TYR A 367 -3.34 -7.58 0.45
CA TYR A 367 -2.68 -8.80 0.90
C TYR A 367 -3.66 -9.72 1.63
N LYS A 368 -4.44 -9.20 2.58
CA LYS A 368 -5.44 -10.00 3.30
C LYS A 368 -6.57 -10.51 2.41
N LEU A 369 -7.02 -9.70 1.45
CA LEU A 369 -8.01 -10.10 0.44
C LEU A 369 -7.53 -11.30 -0.39
N ILE A 370 -6.23 -11.38 -0.68
CA ILE A 370 -5.62 -12.48 -1.45
C ILE A 370 -5.32 -13.70 -0.55
N GLU A 371 -4.80 -13.46 0.66
CA GLU A 371 -4.40 -14.52 1.60
C GLU A 371 -5.61 -15.32 2.09
N TYR A 372 -6.73 -14.64 2.35
CA TYR A 372 -7.94 -15.25 2.93
C TYR A 372 -8.52 -16.42 2.12
N PRO A 373 -8.82 -16.30 0.81
CA PRO A 373 -9.36 -17.42 0.04
C PRO A 373 -8.39 -18.59 0.00
N ILE A 374 -7.09 -18.34 -0.12
CA ILE A 374 -6.06 -19.40 -0.13
C ILE A 374 -6.00 -20.13 1.21
N ALA A 375 -6.01 -19.38 2.33
CA ALA A 375 -5.99 -19.96 3.67
C ALA A 375 -7.28 -20.76 3.95
N ASN A 376 -8.44 -20.27 3.51
CA ASN A 376 -9.71 -20.97 3.65
C ASN A 376 -9.72 -22.29 2.87
N ILE A 377 -9.19 -22.28 1.63
CA ILE A 377 -9.06 -23.48 0.80
C ILE A 377 -8.12 -24.49 1.45
N ASN A 378 -6.97 -24.06 1.94
CA ASN A 378 -6.02 -24.95 2.62
C ASN A 378 -6.68 -25.61 3.85
N LYS A 379 -7.41 -24.83 4.65
CA LYS A 379 -8.15 -25.36 5.81
C LYS A 379 -9.26 -26.34 5.42
N GLN A 380 -10.00 -26.07 4.35
CA GLN A 380 -11.01 -26.99 3.83
C GLN A 380 -10.38 -28.26 3.24
N LEU A 381 -9.23 -28.15 2.57
CA LEU A 381 -8.49 -29.27 2.01
C LEU A 381 -7.93 -30.17 3.11
N ASP A 382 -7.32 -29.60 4.15
CA ASP A 382 -6.86 -30.34 5.33
C ASP A 382 -8.02 -31.07 6.02
N LYS A 383 -9.19 -30.43 6.11
CA LYS A 383 -10.39 -31.05 6.68
C LYS A 383 -10.92 -32.18 5.78
N ALA A 384 -10.98 -31.96 4.47
CA ALA A 384 -11.40 -32.97 3.50
C ALA A 384 -10.48 -34.19 3.50
N LEU A 385 -9.16 -33.98 3.57
CA LEU A 385 -8.15 -35.05 3.66
C LEU A 385 -8.23 -35.84 4.97
N ARG A 386 -8.62 -35.20 6.08
CA ARG A 386 -8.73 -35.86 7.39
C ARG A 386 -10.07 -36.58 7.59
N GLU A 387 -11.15 -36.02 7.06
CA GLU A 387 -12.52 -36.48 7.32
C GLU A 387 -13.13 -37.26 6.14
N GLY A 388 -12.41 -37.41 5.00
CA GLY A 388 -12.89 -38.13 3.82
C GLY A 388 -14.07 -37.45 3.10
N GLN A 389 -14.39 -36.20 3.44
CA GLN A 389 -15.52 -35.47 2.87
C GLN A 389 -15.10 -34.64 1.65
N LEU A 390 -15.69 -34.96 0.49
CA LEU A 390 -15.39 -34.38 -0.84
C LEU A 390 -15.94 -32.96 -1.10
N HIS A 391 -16.59 -32.33 -0.13
CA HIS A 391 -17.32 -31.07 -0.36
C HIS A 391 -16.51 -29.85 0.06
N ILE A 392 -15.84 -29.23 -0.93
CA ILE A 392 -15.17 -27.92 -0.79
C ILE A 392 -16.10 -26.86 -1.40
N GLU A 393 -16.94 -26.19 -0.61
CA GLU A 393 -17.80 -25.12 -1.15
C GLU A 393 -17.02 -23.81 -1.31
N LEU A 394 -17.08 -23.23 -2.52
CA LEU A 394 -16.55 -21.90 -2.81
C LEU A 394 -17.68 -20.97 -3.26
N ASN A 395 -17.93 -19.93 -2.48
CA ASN A 395 -18.76 -18.78 -2.89
C ASN A 395 -17.97 -17.68 -3.61
N TYR A 396 -16.74 -17.97 -4.09
CA TYR A 396 -15.85 -16.98 -4.69
C TYR A 396 -15.72 -17.15 -6.21
N GLN A 397 -15.88 -16.05 -6.95
CA GLN A 397 -15.68 -16.00 -8.40
C GLN A 397 -14.20 -15.72 -8.75
N PHE A 398 -13.34 -16.71 -8.55
CA PHE A 398 -11.92 -16.64 -8.94
C PHE A 398 -11.57 -17.82 -9.86
N PRO A 399 -11.58 -17.64 -11.20
CA PRO A 399 -11.51 -18.75 -12.17
C PRO A 399 -10.30 -19.67 -11.96
N VAL A 400 -9.10 -19.10 -11.77
CA VAL A 400 -7.85 -19.87 -11.59
C VAL A 400 -7.89 -20.75 -10.33
N ILE A 401 -8.54 -20.27 -9.27
CA ILE A 401 -8.68 -21.02 -8.03
C ILE A 401 -9.73 -22.12 -8.18
N GLN A 402 -10.81 -21.86 -8.91
CA GLN A 402 -11.82 -22.87 -9.23
C GLN A 402 -11.20 -24.02 -10.05
N ASP A 403 -10.38 -23.72 -11.05
CA ASP A 403 -9.64 -24.71 -11.85
C ASP A 403 -8.70 -25.55 -10.96
N LEU A 404 -7.95 -24.89 -10.06
CA LEU A 404 -7.07 -25.57 -9.12
C LEU A 404 -7.85 -26.53 -8.21
N ILE A 405 -9.01 -26.13 -7.69
CA ILE A 405 -9.83 -26.99 -6.84
C ILE A 405 -10.43 -28.15 -7.62
N SER A 406 -10.86 -27.93 -8.87
CA SER A 406 -11.33 -29.03 -9.73
C SER A 406 -10.26 -30.11 -9.90
N ASN A 407 -9.01 -29.69 -10.17
CA ASN A 407 -7.88 -30.60 -10.26
C ASN A 407 -7.58 -31.31 -8.94
N ILE A 408 -7.61 -30.59 -7.82
CA ILE A 408 -7.38 -31.17 -6.48
C ILE A 408 -8.48 -32.19 -6.14
N ARG A 409 -9.75 -31.89 -6.42
CA ARG A 409 -10.86 -32.84 -6.24
C ARG A 409 -10.64 -34.10 -7.06
N SER A 410 -10.29 -33.95 -8.35
CA SER A 410 -9.98 -35.08 -9.24
C SER A 410 -8.88 -35.98 -8.69
N VAL A 411 -7.83 -35.40 -8.10
CA VAL A 411 -6.74 -36.16 -7.46
C VAL A 411 -7.19 -36.81 -6.15
N LEU A 412 -7.94 -36.09 -5.30
CA LEU A 412 -8.45 -36.63 -4.04
C LEU A 412 -9.35 -37.85 -4.28
N THR A 413 -10.28 -37.74 -5.23
CA THR A 413 -11.20 -38.84 -5.60
C THR A 413 -10.43 -40.05 -6.13
N ARG A 414 -9.33 -39.83 -6.86
CA ARG A 414 -8.46 -40.92 -7.35
C ARG A 414 -7.68 -41.61 -6.24
N ILE A 415 -7.22 -40.87 -5.23
CA ILE A 415 -6.43 -41.41 -4.11
C ILE A 415 -7.33 -42.20 -3.15
N ASP A 416 -8.53 -41.69 -2.87
CA ASP A 416 -9.50 -42.34 -1.99
C ASP A 416 -9.96 -43.69 -2.59
N GLY A 417 -10.26 -43.71 -3.90
CA GLY A 417 -10.62 -44.93 -4.62
C GLY A 417 -9.50 -45.97 -4.79
N ALA A 418 -8.25 -45.64 -4.45
CA ALA A 418 -7.12 -46.58 -4.50
C ALA A 418 -6.81 -47.24 -3.15
N SER A 419 -7.41 -46.75 -2.04
CA SER A 419 -7.00 -47.15 -0.69
C SER A 419 -7.90 -48.19 0.00
N ASP A 420 -9.16 -48.34 -0.41
CA ASP A 420 -10.09 -49.29 0.21
C ASP A 420 -10.64 -50.32 -0.77
N GLY A 421 -10.10 -51.54 -0.67
CA GLY A 421 -10.68 -52.75 -1.23
C GLY A 421 -11.76 -53.33 -0.33
N ASN A 422 -12.80 -52.57 0.05
CA ASN A 422 -14.15 -53.09 0.31
C ASN A 422 -15.14 -51.99 0.75
N SER A 423 -16.22 -51.90 -0.03
CA SER A 423 -17.58 -51.47 0.33
C SER A 423 -17.82 -50.11 1.02
N GLN A 424 -18.52 -49.27 0.23
CA GLN A 424 -19.67 -48.42 0.60
C GLN A 424 -19.41 -47.03 1.23
N SER A 425 -19.13 -46.09 0.33
CA SER A 425 -19.80 -44.78 0.31
C SER A 425 -20.00 -44.33 -1.15
N GLU A 426 -21.12 -44.76 -1.72
CA GLU A 426 -21.58 -44.39 -3.06
C GLU A 426 -22.11 -42.94 -3.07
N GLN A 427 -21.20 -42.00 -3.24
CA GLN A 427 -21.42 -40.91 -4.19
C GLN A 427 -20.18 -40.88 -5.07
N ALA A 428 -20.07 -41.91 -5.90
CA ALA A 428 -19.16 -41.90 -7.02
C ALA A 428 -19.52 -40.67 -7.85
N PHE A 429 -18.62 -39.68 -7.86
CA PHE A 429 -18.56 -38.71 -8.94
C PHE A 429 -18.41 -39.56 -10.20
N GLU A 430 -19.53 -39.79 -10.91
CA GLU A 430 -19.47 -40.29 -12.26
C GLU A 430 -18.49 -39.36 -12.97
N GLN A 431 -17.34 -39.91 -13.32
CA GLN A 431 -16.47 -39.31 -14.31
C GLN A 431 -17.39 -38.90 -15.44
N ASP A 432 -17.46 -37.60 -15.75
CA ASP A 432 -18.29 -37.06 -16.83
C ASP A 432 -17.81 -37.70 -18.13
N ARG A 433 -18.30 -38.92 -18.39
CA ARG A 433 -17.98 -39.77 -19.53
C ARG A 433 -18.73 -39.26 -20.75
N SER A 434 -19.39 -38.11 -20.68
CA SER A 434 -20.08 -37.50 -21.81
C SER A 434 -19.15 -37.33 -23.03
N GLN A 435 -17.85 -37.05 -22.83
CA GLN A 435 -16.87 -37.04 -23.92
C GLN A 435 -16.59 -38.42 -24.51
N GLU A 436 -16.54 -39.46 -23.69
CA GLU A 436 -16.37 -40.85 -24.12
C GLU A 436 -17.63 -41.34 -24.87
N MET A 437 -18.81 -41.09 -24.30
CA MET A 437 -20.11 -41.39 -24.89
C MET A 437 -20.25 -40.73 -26.27
N ALA A 438 -19.94 -39.43 -26.38
CA ALA A 438 -19.95 -38.71 -27.64
C ALA A 438 -18.97 -39.30 -28.65
N SER A 439 -17.74 -39.63 -28.23
CA SER A 439 -16.74 -40.21 -29.11
C SER A 439 -17.15 -41.59 -29.64
N LEU A 440 -17.74 -42.44 -28.79
CA LEU A 440 -18.20 -43.77 -29.16
C LEU A 440 -19.41 -43.72 -30.11
N VAL A 441 -20.40 -42.87 -29.82
CA VAL A 441 -21.59 -42.72 -30.66
C VAL A 441 -21.21 -42.23 -32.07
N GLN A 442 -20.23 -41.32 -32.17
CA GLN A 442 -19.75 -40.82 -33.47
C GLN A 442 -18.95 -41.87 -34.27
N LEU A 443 -18.35 -42.86 -33.62
CA LEU A 443 -17.63 -43.95 -34.28
C LEU A 443 -18.55 -45.05 -34.83
N ILE A 444 -19.81 -45.11 -34.37
CA ILE A 444 -20.78 -46.12 -34.83
C ILE A 444 -21.33 -45.72 -36.20
N GLY A 445 -21.14 -46.60 -37.19
CA GLY A 445 -21.59 -46.40 -38.57
C GLY A 445 -23.10 -46.54 -38.81
N PHE A 446 -23.87 -46.83 -37.77
CA PHE A 446 -25.34 -46.96 -37.79
C PHE A 446 -25.98 -45.84 -36.96
N PRO A 447 -27.27 -45.51 -37.14
CA PRO A 447 -27.98 -44.57 -36.28
C PRO A 447 -27.83 -44.96 -34.79
N ALA A 448 -27.21 -44.10 -34.00
CA ALA A 448 -26.86 -44.41 -32.61
C ALA A 448 -27.10 -43.24 -31.65
N MET A 449 -27.41 -43.59 -30.40
CA MET A 449 -27.68 -42.67 -29.30
C MET A 449 -27.09 -43.23 -28.00
N ALA A 450 -26.57 -42.35 -27.15
CA ALA A 450 -26.19 -42.68 -25.77
C ALA A 450 -27.10 -41.95 -24.77
N VAL A 451 -27.56 -42.68 -23.77
CA VAL A 451 -28.43 -42.17 -22.71
C VAL A 451 -27.78 -42.45 -21.35
N GLN A 452 -27.71 -41.44 -20.48
CA GLN A 452 -27.22 -41.63 -19.11
C GLN A 452 -28.16 -42.52 -18.31
N ALA A 453 -27.59 -43.49 -17.60
CA ALA A 453 -28.37 -44.45 -16.82
C ALA A 453 -28.94 -43.83 -15.52
N LEU A 454 -28.36 -42.72 -15.04
CA LEU A 454 -28.77 -42.07 -13.80
C LEU A 454 -30.11 -41.34 -13.92
N ASP A 455 -30.29 -40.59 -15.00
CA ASP A 455 -31.41 -39.66 -15.18
C ASP A 455 -32.13 -39.79 -16.53
N ASN A 456 -31.76 -40.79 -17.34
CA ASN A 456 -32.29 -41.04 -18.68
C ASN A 456 -32.18 -39.83 -19.61
N THR A 457 -31.16 -38.99 -19.43
CA THR A 457 -30.89 -37.88 -20.34
C THR A 457 -30.09 -38.34 -21.55
N VAL A 458 -30.40 -37.78 -22.71
CA VAL A 458 -29.69 -38.07 -23.95
C VAL A 458 -28.35 -37.33 -23.95
N ALA A 459 -27.26 -38.08 -23.87
CA ALA A 459 -25.91 -37.54 -23.78
C ALA A 459 -25.26 -37.31 -25.16
N ALA A 460 -25.55 -38.17 -26.14
CA ALA A 460 -25.01 -38.05 -27.48
C ALA A 460 -25.89 -38.74 -28.54
N ILE A 461 -25.88 -38.21 -29.76
CA ILE A 461 -26.42 -38.85 -30.97
C ILE A 461 -25.43 -38.65 -32.12
N ASN A 462 -25.50 -39.50 -33.15
CA ASN A 462 -24.71 -39.31 -34.37
C ASN A 462 -25.56 -38.76 -35.54
N SER A 463 -24.90 -38.31 -36.60
CA SER A 463 -25.57 -37.76 -37.79
C SER A 463 -26.51 -38.75 -38.46
N ASN A 464 -26.19 -40.05 -38.41
CA ASN A 464 -27.04 -41.12 -38.96
C ASN A 464 -28.38 -41.22 -38.21
N PHE A 465 -28.38 -40.94 -36.90
CA PHE A 465 -29.59 -40.90 -36.08
C PHE A 465 -30.47 -39.71 -36.42
N GLU A 466 -29.88 -38.52 -36.61
CA GLU A 466 -30.61 -37.33 -37.06
C GLU A 466 -31.24 -37.55 -38.43
N GLU A 467 -30.49 -38.12 -39.38
CA GLU A 467 -30.99 -38.41 -40.73
C GLU A 467 -32.14 -39.40 -40.72
N LYS A 468 -32.07 -40.44 -39.86
CA LYS A 468 -33.08 -41.51 -39.83
C LYS A 468 -34.36 -41.10 -39.11
N THR A 469 -34.24 -40.37 -38.01
CA THR A 469 -35.37 -39.99 -37.16
C THR A 469 -35.92 -38.60 -37.48
N GLY A 470 -35.17 -37.77 -38.21
CA GLY A 470 -35.51 -36.38 -38.51
C GLY A 470 -35.37 -35.44 -37.32
N MET A 471 -34.89 -35.93 -36.17
CA MET A 471 -34.77 -35.14 -34.95
C MET A 471 -33.36 -34.54 -34.82
N SER A 472 -33.27 -33.24 -34.54
CA SER A 472 -31.97 -32.57 -34.43
C SER A 472 -31.31 -32.82 -33.07
N SER A 473 -29.99 -32.96 -33.04
CA SER A 473 -29.18 -32.93 -31.82
C SER A 473 -29.45 -31.71 -30.96
N SER A 474 -29.74 -30.56 -31.57
CA SER A 474 -30.10 -29.34 -30.84
C SER A 474 -31.43 -29.41 -30.09
N GLU A 475 -32.31 -30.35 -30.46
CA GLU A 475 -33.64 -30.53 -29.84
C GLU A 475 -33.62 -31.60 -28.75
N ILE A 476 -32.74 -32.60 -28.85
CA ILE A 476 -32.77 -33.80 -27.99
C ILE A 476 -31.59 -33.88 -27.02
N LEU A 477 -30.41 -33.32 -27.36
CA LEU A 477 -29.26 -33.37 -26.46
C LEU A 477 -29.57 -32.69 -25.13
N TYR A 478 -29.17 -33.34 -24.03
CA TYR A 478 -29.46 -32.94 -22.65
C TYR A 478 -30.94 -32.96 -22.26
N GLY A 479 -31.83 -33.37 -23.17
CA GLY A 479 -33.24 -33.67 -22.89
C GLY A 479 -33.41 -35.08 -22.33
N ASN A 480 -34.52 -35.31 -21.62
CA ASN A 480 -34.86 -36.65 -21.12
C ASN A 480 -35.47 -37.49 -22.25
N VAL A 481 -35.23 -38.80 -22.28
CA VAL A 481 -35.84 -39.74 -23.25
C VAL A 481 -37.37 -39.59 -23.30
N SER A 482 -38.02 -39.28 -22.17
CA SER A 482 -39.47 -39.06 -22.11
C SER A 482 -39.95 -37.78 -22.83
N SER A 483 -39.05 -36.88 -23.25
CA SER A 483 -39.37 -35.67 -24.03
C SER A 483 -39.24 -35.86 -25.55
N ILE A 484 -38.85 -37.05 -26.01
CA ILE A 484 -38.78 -37.38 -27.44
C ILE A 484 -40.17 -37.26 -28.07
N THR A 485 -40.22 -36.60 -29.23
CA THR A 485 -41.46 -36.27 -29.96
C THR A 485 -42.08 -37.47 -30.68
N ASP A 486 -41.26 -38.42 -31.13
CA ASP A 486 -41.73 -39.69 -31.69
C ASP A 486 -42.20 -40.64 -30.58
N GLN A 487 -43.52 -40.85 -30.52
CA GLN A 487 -44.16 -41.66 -29.49
C GLN A 487 -43.78 -43.14 -29.58
N SER A 488 -43.57 -43.68 -30.78
CA SER A 488 -43.22 -45.09 -30.97
C SER A 488 -41.80 -45.35 -30.52
N LEU A 489 -40.87 -44.50 -30.96
CA LEU A 489 -39.47 -44.56 -30.54
C LEU A 489 -39.32 -44.35 -29.03
N LYS A 490 -40.03 -43.36 -28.47
CA LYS A 490 -40.04 -43.09 -27.03
C LYS A 490 -40.45 -44.33 -26.22
N LEU A 491 -41.59 -44.94 -26.55
CA LEU A 491 -42.08 -46.12 -25.84
C LEU A 491 -41.11 -47.31 -25.97
N SER A 492 -40.47 -47.46 -27.12
CA SER A 492 -39.45 -48.49 -27.35
C SER A 492 -38.19 -48.26 -26.49
N LEU A 493 -37.70 -47.03 -26.42
CA LEU A 493 -36.54 -46.68 -25.58
C LEU A 493 -36.86 -46.84 -24.09
N GLU A 494 -38.03 -46.40 -23.63
CA GLU A 494 -38.46 -46.56 -22.22
C GLU A 494 -38.56 -48.06 -21.82
N ASP A 495 -39.10 -48.92 -22.69
CA ASP A 495 -39.14 -50.37 -22.48
C ASP A 495 -37.74 -50.99 -22.42
N LEU A 496 -36.86 -50.62 -23.36
CA LEU A 496 -35.49 -51.10 -23.41
C LEU A 496 -34.68 -50.69 -22.17
N ILE A 497 -34.83 -49.45 -21.70
CA ILE A 497 -34.20 -48.96 -20.46
C ILE A 497 -34.68 -49.77 -19.26
N ALA A 498 -35.99 -50.00 -19.14
CA ALA A 498 -36.56 -50.77 -18.03
C ALA A 498 -36.01 -52.20 -18.01
N ARG A 499 -35.96 -52.87 -19.16
CA ARG A 499 -35.44 -54.24 -19.29
C ARG A 499 -33.94 -54.34 -19.04
N ILE A 500 -33.16 -53.32 -19.45
CA ILE A 500 -31.71 -53.26 -19.18
C ILE A 500 -31.43 -53.07 -17.69
N ASN A 501 -32.25 -52.28 -17.00
CA ASN A 501 -32.13 -52.10 -15.57
C ASN A 501 -32.42 -53.40 -14.78
N GLU A 502 -33.21 -54.30 -15.34
CA GLU A 502 -33.44 -55.65 -14.78
C GLU A 502 -32.35 -56.66 -15.15
N ASN A 503 -31.78 -56.56 -16.37
CA ASN A 503 -30.75 -57.46 -16.88
C ASN A 503 -29.64 -56.69 -17.61
N SER A 504 -28.68 -56.16 -16.84
CA SER A 504 -27.62 -55.26 -17.36
C SER A 504 -26.59 -55.93 -18.26
N ASP A 505 -26.46 -57.26 -18.21
CA ASP A 505 -25.33 -57.97 -18.83
C ASP A 505 -25.65 -58.54 -20.22
N GLN A 506 -26.88 -58.34 -20.71
CA GLN A 506 -27.33 -58.83 -22.01
C GLN A 506 -27.70 -57.67 -22.94
N MET A 507 -27.45 -57.86 -24.24
CA MET A 507 -28.02 -56.97 -25.26
C MET A 507 -29.52 -57.22 -25.34
N ILE A 508 -30.29 -56.15 -25.28
CA ILE A 508 -31.76 -56.21 -25.33
C ILE A 508 -32.20 -55.53 -26.61
N THR A 509 -33.10 -56.17 -27.35
CA THR A 509 -33.59 -55.66 -28.62
C THR A 509 -35.09 -55.43 -28.63
N ASN A 510 -35.52 -54.53 -29.50
CA ASN A 510 -36.93 -54.23 -29.78
C ASN A 510 -37.10 -53.92 -31.27
N GLU A 511 -38.25 -54.25 -31.86
CA GLU A 511 -38.55 -53.94 -33.26
C GLU A 511 -39.28 -52.60 -33.37
N LEU A 512 -38.84 -51.75 -34.30
CA LEU A 512 -39.51 -50.50 -34.63
C LEU A 512 -39.69 -50.35 -36.14
N GLU A 513 -40.83 -49.83 -36.56
CA GLU A 513 -41.11 -49.58 -37.98
C GLU A 513 -40.87 -48.10 -38.30
N PHE A 514 -39.90 -47.83 -39.18
CA PHE A 514 -39.63 -46.49 -39.71
C PHE A 514 -39.99 -46.45 -41.19
N GLY A 515 -41.00 -45.65 -41.55
CA GLY A 515 -41.37 -45.43 -42.95
C GLY A 515 -41.79 -46.71 -43.72
N GLY A 516 -42.36 -47.71 -43.03
CA GLY A 516 -42.79 -48.98 -43.65
C GLY A 516 -41.77 -50.12 -43.58
N ILE A 517 -40.56 -49.87 -43.07
CA ILE A 517 -39.47 -50.85 -42.99
C ILE A 517 -39.18 -51.13 -41.52
N LYS A 518 -39.12 -52.42 -41.16
CA LYS A 518 -38.77 -52.87 -39.81
C LYS A 518 -37.29 -52.68 -39.54
N HIS A 519 -36.97 -52.18 -38.35
CA HIS A 519 -35.63 -51.99 -37.83
C HIS A 519 -35.55 -52.59 -36.44
N GLU A 520 -34.38 -53.11 -36.10
CA GLU A 520 -34.09 -53.60 -34.76
C GLU A 520 -33.34 -52.52 -33.99
N ILE A 521 -33.88 -52.11 -32.83
CA ILE A 521 -33.20 -51.23 -31.90
C ILE A 521 -32.50 -52.10 -30.87
N VAL A 522 -31.18 -52.09 -30.89
CA VAL A 522 -30.34 -52.80 -29.94
C VAL A 522 -29.92 -51.84 -28.84
N ALA A 523 -30.16 -52.21 -27.60
CA ALA A 523 -29.73 -51.48 -26.43
C ALA A 523 -28.70 -52.32 -25.65
N GLN A 524 -27.57 -51.68 -25.31
CA GLN A 524 -26.50 -52.28 -24.54
C GLN A 524 -26.10 -51.37 -23.39
N ALA A 525 -26.14 -51.91 -22.17
CA ALA A 525 -25.58 -51.24 -21.01
C ALA A 525 -24.05 -51.24 -21.09
N VAL A 526 -23.45 -50.08 -20.80
CA VAL A 526 -22.02 -49.94 -20.61
C VAL A 526 -21.73 -49.71 -19.14
N HIS A 527 -21.00 -50.64 -18.55
CA HIS A 527 -20.67 -50.60 -17.13
C HIS A 527 -19.44 -49.71 -16.88
N GLY A 528 -19.56 -48.87 -15.85
CA GLY A 528 -18.44 -48.14 -15.24
C GLY A 528 -17.81 -48.94 -14.10
N ASN A 529 -17.38 -48.24 -13.04
CA ASN A 529 -16.82 -48.85 -11.82
C ASN A 529 -17.93 -49.58 -11.02
N ASN A 530 -18.41 -50.71 -11.54
CA ASN A 530 -19.37 -51.63 -10.93
C ASN A 530 -20.87 -51.24 -10.98
N LYS A 531 -21.27 -50.28 -11.83
CA LYS A 531 -22.68 -49.94 -12.15
C LYS A 531 -22.84 -49.60 -13.64
N VAL A 532 -24.05 -49.73 -14.17
CA VAL A 532 -24.39 -49.23 -15.52
C VAL A 532 -24.22 -47.72 -15.52
N SER A 533 -23.34 -47.19 -16.38
CA SER A 533 -23.07 -45.74 -16.46
C SER A 533 -23.92 -45.09 -17.53
N TYR A 534 -24.01 -45.71 -18.71
CA TYR A 534 -24.88 -45.26 -19.79
C TYR A 534 -25.35 -46.45 -20.63
N ILE A 535 -26.41 -46.22 -21.38
CA ILE A 535 -27.00 -47.18 -22.29
C ILE A 535 -26.78 -46.68 -23.71
N LEU A 536 -26.20 -47.54 -24.55
CA LEU A 536 -25.99 -47.29 -25.96
C LEU A 536 -27.12 -47.93 -26.76
N PHE A 537 -27.78 -47.13 -27.59
CA PHE A 537 -28.80 -47.56 -28.53
C PHE A 537 -28.25 -47.51 -29.95
N VAL A 538 -28.48 -48.57 -30.72
CA VAL A 538 -28.10 -48.66 -32.13
C VAL A 538 -29.29 -49.19 -32.92
N ILE A 539 -29.67 -48.51 -34.00
CA ILE A 539 -30.75 -48.92 -34.89
C ILE A 539 -30.14 -49.65 -36.09
N LEU A 540 -30.45 -50.93 -36.23
CA LEU A 540 -30.00 -51.79 -37.31
C LEU A 540 -31.17 -52.06 -38.27
N PRO A 541 -30.92 -52.11 -39.59
CA PRO A 541 -31.94 -52.60 -40.52
C PRO A 541 -32.16 -54.11 -40.29
N LEU A 542 -33.42 -54.53 -40.13
CA LEU A 542 -33.76 -55.95 -40.23
C LEU A 542 -33.64 -56.32 -41.71
N GLY A 543 -32.61 -57.10 -42.05
CA GLY A 543 -32.48 -57.67 -43.39
C GLY A 543 -33.66 -58.59 -43.68
N GLU A 544 -34.22 -58.49 -44.88
CA GLU A 544 -35.01 -59.60 -45.43
C GLU A 544 -34.08 -60.80 -45.62
N GLU A 545 -34.04 -61.70 -44.64
CA GLU A 545 -33.68 -63.10 -44.90
C GLU A 545 -34.94 -63.95 -44.77
N ASP A 546 -35.27 -64.58 -45.89
CA ASP A 546 -36.23 -65.67 -46.11
C ASP A 546 -37.74 -65.35 -46.12
N ALA A 547 -38.19 -64.79 -47.24
CA ALA A 547 -39.44 -65.20 -47.87
C ALA A 547 -39.25 -65.37 -49.39
N SER A 548 -38.79 -66.58 -49.76
CA SER A 548 -39.08 -67.35 -50.99
C SER A 548 -39.19 -66.62 -52.34
#